data_AF-A0A7Y2HJR9-F1
#
_entry.id   AF-A0A7Y2HJR9-F1
#
_cell.length_a   1.000
_cell.length_b   1.000
_cell.length_c   1.000
_cell.angle_alpha   90.00
_cell.angle_beta   90.00
_cell.angle_gamma   90.00
#
_symmetry.space_group_name_H-M   'P 1'
#
loop_
_entity.id
_entity.type
_entity.pdbx_description
1 polymer ?
#
loop_
_entity_poly.entity_id
_entity_poly.type
_entity_poly.pdbx_seq_one_letter_code
_entity_poly.pdbx_strand_id
1 'polypeptide(L)' 'MTEIIVSKEIRVSAEEAWKKLSSFRGIEEFSPIEKSETQGDGAGSTRTCYLPDGAAIHEVLD' A
#
# COMPACT_ATOMS: atom_id res chain seq x y z
N MET A 1 4.28 -21.06 -0.68
CA MET A 1 4.41 -19.61 -0.88
C MET A 1 4.96 -19.42 -2.27
N THR A 2 4.27 -18.68 -3.14
CA THR A 2 4.72 -18.44 -4.51
C THR A 2 5.28 -17.04 -4.57
N GLU A 3 6.55 -16.89 -4.96
CA GLU A 3 7.16 -15.58 -5.15
C GLU A 3 6.72 -15.01 -6.51
N ILE A 4 6.24 -13.77 -6.51
CA ILE A 4 5.83 -13.06 -7.71
C ILE A 4 6.56 -11.72 -7.72
N ILE A 5 7.38 -11.50 -8.75
CA ILE A 5 8.13 -10.25 -8.94
C ILE A 5 7.48 -9.47 -10.09
N VAL A 6 7.07 -8.24 -9.82
CA VAL A 6 6.51 -7.31 -10.81
C VAL A 6 7.39 -6.07 -10.88
N SER A 7 7.77 -5.64 -12.08
CA SER A 7 8.57 -4.43 -12.31
C SER A 7 7.87 -3.51 -13.31
N LYS A 8 7.89 -2.20 -13.04
CA LYS A 8 7.28 -1.18 -13.90
C LYS A 8 8.16 0.06 -13.92
N GLU A 9 8.30 0.68 -15.09
CA GLU A 9 9.06 1.92 -15.26
C GLU A 9 8.14 3.14 -15.15
N ILE A 10 8.59 4.15 -14.41
CA ILE A 10 7.91 5.44 -14.26
C ILE A 10 8.91 6.58 -14.45
N ARG A 11 8.47 7.69 -15.07
CA ARG A 11 9.32 8.85 -15.37
C ARG A 11 9.26 9.90 -14.25
N VAL A 12 9.79 9.54 -13.08
CA VAL A 12 9.92 10.43 -11.92
C VAL A 12 11.26 10.17 -11.24
N SER A 13 11.70 11.09 -10.37
CA SER A 13 12.89 10.82 -9.56
C SER A 13 12.62 9.71 -8.54
N ALA A 14 13.67 8.97 -8.16
CA ALA A 14 13.56 7.92 -7.14
C ALA A 14 13.08 8.49 -5.79
N GLU A 15 13.47 9.72 -5.45
CA GLU A 15 13.06 10.39 -4.22
C GLU A 15 11.56 10.70 -4.20
N GLU A 16 11.01 11.22 -5.30
CA GLU A 16 9.58 11.49 -5.43
C GLU A 16 8.75 10.20 -5.40
N ALA A 17 9.23 9.16 -6.09
CA ALA A 17 8.61 7.84 -6.04
C ALA A 17 8.61 7.30 -4.61
N TRP A 18 9.75 7.36 -3.93
CA TRP A 18 9.89 6.86 -2.56
C TRP A 18 9.00 7.62 -1.59
N LYS A 19 8.98 8.97 -1.63
CA LYS A 19 8.13 9.80 -0.75
C LYS A 19 6.65 9.44 -0.81
N LYS A 20 6.15 8.99 -1.96
CA LYS A 20 4.76 8.53 -2.12
C LYS A 20 4.58 7.06 -1.74
N LEU A 21 5.47 6.19 -2.19
CA LEU A 21 5.29 4.73 -2.10
C LEU A 21 5.76 4.14 -0.76
N SER A 22 6.66 4.80 -0.03
CA SER A 22 7.21 4.29 1.24
C SER A 22 6.22 4.36 2.40
N SER A 23 5.13 5.12 2.23
CA SER A 23 4.09 5.25 3.24
C SER A 23 3.25 3.98 3.29
N PHE A 24 3.06 3.43 4.49
CA PHE A 24 2.06 2.37 4.70
C PHE A 24 0.61 2.90 4.62
N ARG A 25 0.41 4.21 4.43
CA ARG A 25 -0.88 4.89 4.28
C ARG A 25 -1.04 5.42 2.85
N GLY A 26 -2.27 5.61 2.38
CA GLY A 26 -2.57 6.27 1.10
C GLY A 26 -2.47 5.36 -0.13
N ILE A 27 -2.61 4.05 0.06
CA ILE A 27 -2.51 3.05 -1.03
C ILE A 27 -3.60 3.23 -2.09
N GLU A 28 -4.74 3.83 -1.72
CA GLU A 28 -5.84 4.19 -2.60
C GLU A 28 -5.44 5.17 -3.73
N GLU A 29 -4.32 5.89 -3.59
CA GLU A 29 -3.86 6.81 -4.64
C GLU A 29 -3.29 6.09 -5.88
N PHE A 30 -2.85 4.84 -5.74
CA PHE A 30 -2.12 4.12 -6.78
C PHE A 30 -2.50 2.64 -6.94
N SER A 31 -3.44 2.15 -6.12
CA SER A 31 -3.99 0.79 -6.16
C SER A 31 -5.50 0.85 -6.31
N PRO A 32 -6.17 -0.15 -6.93
CA PRO A 32 -7.63 -0.21 -7.03
C PRO A 32 -8.30 -0.55 -5.69
N ILE A 33 -8.14 0.32 -4.70
CA ILE A 33 -8.68 0.24 -3.34
C ILE A 33 -9.59 1.46 -3.13
N GLU A 34 -10.75 1.28 -2.52
CA GLU A 34 -11.69 2.37 -2.29
C GLU A 34 -11.25 3.26 -1.13
N LYS A 35 -10.83 2.64 -0.02
CA LYS A 35 -10.28 3.33 1.15
C LYS A 35 -9.35 2.42 1.95
N SER A 36 -8.44 3.02 2.71
CA SER A 36 -7.60 2.30 3.66
C SER A 36 -7.64 2.94 5.05
N GLU A 37 -7.67 2.11 6.09
CA GLU A 37 -7.62 2.54 7.49
C GLU A 37 -6.37 1.95 8.12
N THR A 38 -5.47 2.82 8.60
CA THR A 38 -4.20 2.42 9.22
C THR A 38 -4.20 2.76 10.70
N GLN A 39 -3.79 1.81 11.54
CA GLN A 39 -3.62 1.98 12.98
C GLN A 39 -2.18 1.68 13.40
N GLY A 40 -1.54 2.65 14.06
CA GLY A 40 -0.14 2.59 14.48
C GLY A 40 0.79 3.48 13.65
N ASP A 41 2.01 3.67 14.15
CA ASP A 41 3.08 4.44 13.51
C ASP A 41 4.41 3.64 13.59
N GLY A 42 4.57 2.65 12.70
CA GLY A 42 5.80 1.83 12.60
C GLY A 42 5.56 0.32 12.52
N ALA A 43 6.60 -0.49 12.71
CA ALA A 43 6.47 -1.95 12.73
C ALA A 43 5.39 -2.40 13.74
N GLY A 44 4.55 -3.35 13.34
CA GLY A 44 3.34 -3.77 14.04
C GLY A 44 2.09 -2.96 13.70
N SER A 45 2.19 -1.92 12.85
CA SER A 45 1.00 -1.18 12.39
C SER A 45 0.11 -2.07 11.53
N THR A 46 -1.19 -1.89 11.67
CA THR A 46 -2.19 -2.63 10.88
C THR A 46 -2.82 -1.74 9.84
N ARG A 47 -3.10 -2.28 8.66
CA ARG A 47 -3.87 -1.61 7.60
C ARG A 47 -5.01 -2.50 7.16
N THR A 48 -6.21 -1.92 7.12
CA THR A 48 -7.38 -2.54 6.50
C THR A 48 -7.71 -1.80 5.22
N CYS A 49 -7.60 -2.49 4.08
CA CYS A 49 -7.93 -1.98 2.76
C CYS A 49 -9.32 -2.47 2.36
N TYR A 50 -10.22 -1.55 2.03
CA TYR A 50 -11.57 -1.85 1.57
C TYR A 50 -11.61 -1.78 0.05
N LEU A 51 -12.00 -2.88 -0.57
CA LEU A 51 -12.14 -2.99 -2.01
C LEU A 51 -13.53 -2.48 -2.46
N PRO A 52 -13.67 -2.06 -3.74
CA PRO A 52 -14.95 -1.57 -4.27
C PRO A 52 -16.10 -2.58 -4.25
N ASP A 53 -15.79 -3.88 -4.12
CA ASP A 53 -16.77 -4.96 -4.00
C ASP A 53 -17.22 -5.22 -2.55
N GLY A 54 -16.70 -4.45 -1.60
CA GLY A 54 -16.98 -4.56 -0.17
C GLY A 54 -16.09 -5.58 0.57
N ALA A 55 -15.16 -6.25 -0.12
CA ALA A 55 -14.18 -7.11 0.55
C ALA A 55 -13.12 -6.29 1.29
N ALA A 56 -12.54 -6.88 2.34
CA ALA A 56 -11.49 -6.27 3.14
C ALA A 56 -10.20 -7.11 3.11
N ILE A 57 -9.07 -6.44 2.93
CA ILE A 57 -7.73 -7.02 3.05
C ILE A 57 -7.10 -6.46 4.33
N HIS A 58 -6.60 -7.35 5.20
CA HIS A 58 -5.92 -6.98 6.44
C HIS A 58 -4.43 -7.25 6.33
N GLU A 59 -3.63 -6.21 6.55
CA GLU A 59 -2.18 -6.23 6.42
C GLU A 59 -1.52 -5.75 7.72
N VAL A 60 -0.33 -6.25 8.00
CA VAL A 60 0.52 -5.83 9.11
C VAL A 60 1.87 -5.41 8.55
N LEU A 61 2.39 -4.29 9.02
CA LEU A 61 3.74 -3.82 8.69
C LEU A 61 4.74 -4.55 9.59
N ASP A 62 5.49 -5.52 9.07
CA ASP A 62 6.62 -6.19 9.75
C ASP A 62 7.97 -5.56 9.41
#